data_AF-A0AAV1CUC7-F1
#
_entry.id   AF-A0AAV1CUC7-F1
#
_cell.length_a   1.000
_cell.length_b   1.000
_cell.length_c   1.000
_cell.angle_alpha   90.00
_cell.angle_beta   90.00
_cell.angle_gamma   90.00
#
_symmetry.space_group_name_H-M   'P 1'
#
loop_
_entity.id
_entity.type
_entity.pdbx_description
1 polymer ?
#
loop_
_entity_poly.entity_id
_entity_poly.type
_entity_poly.pdbx_seq_one_letter_code
_entity_poly.pdbx_strand_id
1 'polypeptide(L)'
;MKKIKIYSKATHPMSGQTSYSFEIFLFKCGLCLTSIQDINSNLFTHLFCAFTDLDSTTYTVTISSANSAPFSQFTQTVQLKNPLVKTLLSISGGASDEAAFSAMVSQASRRISFIDSSITLTRTKGFHGLDIEWEYPGSNSDMTYLGTLLDEWQSAVVAKATRFGKPPLLFMAAVQGYSPRVDGTYNYPYAAISRSLDWINVITYDFYSPDWYTRFTNCHAVLYHPLWRGCQKHQNPELEECGGAS
;
A
#
# COMPACT_ATOMS: atom_id res chain seq x y z
N MET A 1 -6.81 -14.08 15.72
CA MET A 1 -5.70 -14.48 14.84
C MET A 1 -5.94 -13.86 13.46
N LYS A 2 -5.16 -12.86 13.04
CA LYS A 2 -5.12 -12.40 11.65
C LYS A 2 -3.66 -12.16 11.28
N LYS A 3 -3.05 -13.13 10.60
CA LYS A 3 -1.79 -12.98 9.87
C LYS A 3 -2.21 -12.63 8.45
N ILE A 4 -2.05 -11.37 8.03
CA ILE A 4 -2.24 -11.00 6.63
C ILE A 4 -0.90 -11.26 5.95
N LYS A 5 -0.84 -12.35 5.19
CA LYS A 5 0.23 -12.63 4.23
C LYS A 5 -0.30 -12.24 2.86
N ILE A 6 0.23 -11.17 2.28
CA ILE A 6 -0.10 -10.78 0.91
C ILE A 6 0.87 -11.53 0.00
N TYR A 7 0.37 -12.54 -0.71
CA TYR A 7 1.08 -13.16 -1.82
C TYR A 7 0.59 -12.51 -3.11
N SER A 8 1.46 -11.77 -3.79
CA SER A 8 1.28 -11.42 -5.19
C SER A 8 2.09 -12.40 -6.04
N LYS A 9 1.41 -13.35 -6.67
CA LYS A 9 1.97 -14.16 -7.77
C LYS A 9 1.19 -13.81 -9.03
N ALA A 10 1.66 -12.83 -9.78
CA ALA A 10 1.21 -12.63 -11.14
C ALA A 10 2.10 -13.48 -12.07
N THR A 11 1.59 -14.61 -12.56
CA THR A 11 2.19 -15.32 -13.68
C THR A 11 1.36 -15.07 -14.93
N HIS A 12 1.85 -14.23 -15.83
CA HIS A 12 1.53 -14.31 -17.25
C HIS A 12 2.85 -14.39 -18.03
N PRO A 13 3.05 -15.40 -18.91
CA PRO A 13 4.23 -15.47 -19.74
C PRO A 13 4.07 -14.46 -20.87
N MET A 14 4.62 -13.26 -20.71
CA MET A 14 5.04 -12.45 -21.85
C MET A 14 6.55 -12.60 -21.98
N SER A 15 6.97 -13.09 -23.14
CA SER A 15 8.37 -13.32 -23.49
C SER A 15 9.20 -12.06 -23.23
N GLY A 16 10.20 -12.15 -22.34
CA GLY A 16 11.23 -11.13 -22.16
C GLY A 16 11.17 -10.28 -20.89
N GLN A 17 10.25 -10.52 -19.95
CA GLN A 17 10.27 -9.85 -18.64
C GLN A 17 10.81 -10.78 -17.54
N THR A 18 11.86 -10.33 -16.85
CA THR A 18 12.35 -10.93 -15.61
C THR A 18 11.27 -10.83 -14.54
N SER A 19 10.65 -11.94 -14.16
CA SER A 19 9.69 -11.97 -13.06
C SER A 19 10.43 -11.92 -11.72
N TYR A 20 10.18 -10.88 -10.92
CA TYR A 20 10.63 -10.80 -9.53
C TYR A 20 9.47 -11.21 -8.61
N SER A 21 9.67 -12.24 -7.80
CA SER A 21 8.73 -12.60 -6.73
C SER A 21 9.00 -11.70 -5.52
N PHE A 22 7.98 -10.97 -5.06
CA PHE A 22 8.06 -10.13 -3.87
C PHE A 22 7.22 -10.76 -2.76
N GLU A 23 7.85 -11.20 -1.69
CA GLU A 23 7.15 -11.51 -0.45
C GLU A 23 7.10 -10.25 0.41
N ILE A 24 5.88 -9.83 0.76
CA ILE A 24 5.60 -8.62 1.53
C ILE A 24 5.01 -9.01 2.88
N PHE A 25 5.59 -8.50 3.96
CA PHE A 25 5.06 -8.63 5.31
C PHE A 25 4.80 -7.25 5.91
N LEU A 26 3.56 -7.04 6.33
CA LEU A 26 3.14 -5.88 7.11
C LEU A 26 3.34 -6.18 8.59
N PHE A 27 4.32 -5.51 9.22
CA PHE A 27 4.47 -5.55 10.67
C PHE A 27 3.64 -4.44 11.32
N LYS A 28 2.51 -4.79 11.94
CA LYS A 28 1.71 -3.82 12.70
C LYS A 28 2.25 -3.66 14.13
N CYS A 29 2.97 -2.56 14.35
CA CYS A 29 3.55 -2.22 15.65
C CYS A 29 2.44 -2.02 16.71
N GLY A 30 2.66 -2.54 17.93
CA GLY A 30 1.75 -2.39 19.08
C GLY A 30 0.64 -3.44 19.20
N LEU A 31 0.31 -4.20 18.15
CA LEU A 31 -0.73 -5.25 18.18
C LEU A 31 -0.24 -6.63 17.70
N CYS A 32 1.00 -6.75 17.23
CA CYS A 32 1.58 -8.03 16.82
C CYS A 32 2.04 -8.83 18.05
N LEU A 33 1.59 -10.08 18.17
CA LEU A 33 2.07 -11.05 19.16
C LEU A 33 3.51 -11.55 18.89
N THR A 34 4.15 -11.06 17.83
CA THR A 34 5.49 -11.48 17.39
C THR A 34 6.47 -10.32 17.55
N SER A 35 7.61 -10.60 18.20
CA SER A 35 8.71 -9.64 18.30
C SER A 35 9.31 -9.37 16.92
N ILE A 36 9.91 -8.19 16.70
CA ILE A 36 10.68 -7.90 15.48
C ILE A 36 11.79 -8.95 15.30
N GLN A 37 12.37 -9.43 16.40
CA GLN A 37 13.40 -10.48 16.40
C GLN A 37 12.89 -11.82 15.84
N ASP A 38 11.59 -12.10 15.90
CA ASP A 38 11.02 -13.36 15.44
C ASP A 38 10.80 -13.38 13.92
N ILE A 39 10.88 -12.22 13.25
CA ILE A 39 10.74 -12.13 11.80
C ILE A 39 11.89 -12.92 11.15
N ASN A 40 11.56 -13.92 10.33
CA ASN A 40 12.54 -14.60 9.49
C ASN A 40 12.72 -13.82 8.17
N SER A 41 13.59 -12.82 8.19
CA SER A 41 13.78 -11.90 7.06
C SER A 41 14.40 -12.55 5.81
N ASN A 42 14.90 -13.79 5.88
CA ASN A 42 15.37 -14.54 4.71
C ASN A 42 14.24 -14.94 3.75
N LEU A 43 12.99 -14.88 4.19
CA LEU A 43 11.83 -15.13 3.34
C LEU A 43 11.44 -13.90 2.50
N PHE A 44 11.95 -12.72 2.84
CA PHE A 44 11.46 -11.47 2.29
C PHE A 44 12.54 -10.68 1.55
N THR A 45 12.13 -10.00 0.48
CA THR A 45 12.95 -8.98 -0.17
C THR A 45 12.67 -7.60 0.42
N HIS A 46 11.41 -7.34 0.77
CA HIS A 46 10.92 -6.08 1.32
C HIS A 46 10.04 -6.31 2.54
N LEU A 47 10.23 -5.48 3.57
CA LEU A 47 9.45 -5.50 4.80
C LEU A 47 8.88 -4.11 5.08
N PHE A 48 7.61 -4.05 5.45
CA PHE A 48 6.87 -2.81 5.64
C PHE A 48 6.59 -2.64 7.13
N CYS A 49 7.03 -1.53 7.71
CA CYS A 49 6.84 -1.21 9.13
C CYS A 49 5.64 -0.26 9.27
N ALA A 50 4.56 -0.81 9.83
CA ALA A 50 3.24 -0.23 9.86
C ALA A 50 2.83 0.09 11.31
N PHE A 51 2.24 1.24 11.63
CA PHE A 51 2.05 2.43 10.79
C PHE A 51 2.58 3.66 11.50
N THR A 52 3.02 4.63 10.72
CA THR A 52 3.13 6.02 11.19
C THR A 52 1.81 6.75 11.01
N ASP A 53 1.60 7.79 11.80
CA ASP A 53 0.36 8.55 11.87
C ASP A 53 0.50 9.90 11.13
N LEU A 54 -0.63 10.46 10.68
CA LEU A 54 -0.72 11.83 10.18
C LEU A 54 -1.25 12.73 11.30
N ASP A 55 -0.47 13.75 11.68
CA ASP A 55 -0.95 14.78 12.58
C ASP A 55 -1.91 15.72 11.84
N SER A 56 -3.18 15.77 12.24
CA SER A 56 -4.24 16.50 11.53
C SER A 56 -4.15 18.03 11.64
N THR A 57 -3.28 18.55 12.52
CA THR A 57 -3.09 20.00 12.71
C THR A 57 -1.92 20.51 11.88
N THR A 58 -0.80 19.80 11.93
CA THR A 58 0.46 20.18 11.28
C THR A 58 0.64 19.54 9.91
N TYR A 59 -0.14 18.49 9.62
CA TYR A 59 0.00 17.65 8.42
C TYR A 59 1.39 17.02 8.28
N THR A 60 2.00 16.70 9.42
CA THR A 60 3.29 16.02 9.46
C THR A 60 3.13 14.53 9.78
N VAL A 61 4.04 13.72 9.27
CA VAL A 61 4.11 12.29 9.59
C VAL A 61 4.80 12.10 10.93
N THR A 62 4.16 11.36 11.83
CA THR A 62 4.59 11.16 13.21
C THR A 62 4.60 9.69 13.59
N ILE A 63 5.35 9.34 14.63
CA ILE A 63 5.31 8.02 15.26
C ILE A 63 4.88 8.25 16.70
N SER A 64 3.80 7.59 17.12
CA SER A 64 3.39 7.62 18.52
C SER A 64 4.52 7.17 19.46
N SER A 65 4.56 7.71 20.67
CA SER A 65 5.61 7.40 21.66
C SER A 65 5.73 5.89 21.93
N ALA A 66 4.60 5.17 21.94
CA ALA A 66 4.53 3.73 22.10
C ALA A 66 5.25 2.95 20.98
N ASN A 67 5.31 3.51 19.77
CA ASN A 67 5.88 2.87 18.59
C ASN A 67 7.31 3.36 18.27
N SER A 68 7.82 4.38 18.96
CA SER A 68 9.11 5.02 18.64
C SER A 68 10.31 4.06 18.70
N ALA A 69 10.39 3.22 19.73
CA ALA A 69 11.47 2.26 19.89
C ALA A 69 11.43 1.14 18.83
N PRO A 70 10.31 0.43 18.62
CA PRO A 70 10.16 -0.55 17.54
C PRO A 70 10.55 -0.02 16.17
N PHE A 71 10.06 1.17 15.79
CA PHE A 71 10.37 1.77 14.49
C PHE A 71 11.86 2.10 14.33
N SER A 72 12.51 2.55 15.40
CA SER A 72 13.95 2.88 15.36
C SER A 72 14.84 1.64 15.27
N GLN A 73 14.37 0.50 15.78
CA GLN A 73 15.13 -0.76 15.79
C GLN A 73 14.81 -1.67 14.60
N PHE A 74 13.71 -1.41 13.88
CA PHE A 74 13.15 -2.33 12.89
C PHE A 74 14.17 -2.76 11.83
N THR A 75 14.72 -1.81 11.07
CA THR A 75 15.66 -2.10 9.98
C THR A 75 16.88 -2.87 10.45
N GLN A 76 17.56 -2.38 11.49
CA GLN A 76 18.77 -3.03 12.00
C GLN A 76 18.47 -4.46 12.46
N THR A 77 17.33 -4.68 13.13
CA THR A 77 16.96 -6.00 13.67
C THR A 77 16.70 -7.00 12.57
N VAL A 78 15.89 -6.65 11.55
CA VAL A 78 15.58 -7.59 10.46
C VAL A 78 16.80 -7.86 9.56
N GLN A 79 17.73 -6.91 9.47
CA GLN A 79 18.98 -7.08 8.73
C GLN A 79 19.99 -8.01 9.40
N LEU A 80 19.85 -8.32 10.70
CA LEU A 80 20.69 -9.32 11.36
C LEU A 80 20.54 -10.71 10.72
N LYS A 81 19.35 -11.03 10.21
CA LYS A 81 19.05 -12.32 9.57
C LYS A 81 19.20 -12.28 8.04
N ASN A 82 18.88 -11.14 7.42
CA ASN A 82 19.02 -10.92 5.97
C ASN A 82 19.58 -9.51 5.72
N PRO A 83 20.91 -9.35 5.54
CA PRO A 83 21.53 -8.04 5.31
C PRO A 83 21.07 -7.32 4.03
N LEU A 84 20.45 -8.05 3.09
CA LEU A 84 19.99 -7.49 1.80
C LEU A 84 18.53 -7.01 1.83
N VAL A 85 17.76 -7.37 2.87
CA VAL A 85 16.35 -6.98 2.97
C VAL A 85 16.20 -5.46 2.97
N LYS A 86 15.21 -4.97 2.22
CA LYS A 86 14.82 -3.55 2.22
C LYS A 86 13.64 -3.34 3.15
N THR A 87 13.62 -2.21 3.81
CA THR A 87 12.58 -1.85 4.78
C THR A 87 11.92 -0.55 4.38
N LEU A 88 10.61 -0.50 4.54
CA LEU A 88 9.81 0.66 4.21
C LEU A 88 9.06 1.16 5.44
N LEU A 89 8.93 2.48 5.52
CA LEU A 89 8.05 3.15 6.47
C LEU A 89 6.66 3.29 5.83
N SER A 90 5.66 2.59 6.38
CA SER A 90 4.28 2.69 5.90
C SER A 90 3.54 3.79 6.67
N ILE A 91 3.02 4.76 5.92
CA ILE A 91 2.27 5.90 6.40
C ILE A 91 0.79 5.62 6.21
N SER A 92 0.03 5.79 7.28
CA SER A 92 -1.41 5.46 7.31
C SER A 92 -1.69 3.96 7.17
N GLY A 93 -2.94 3.59 7.40
CA GLY A 93 -3.55 2.27 7.21
C GLY A 93 -5.04 2.37 7.56
N GLY A 94 -5.84 1.31 7.46
CA GLY A 94 -7.32 1.36 7.59
C GLY A 94 -7.96 1.89 8.89
N ALA A 95 -7.21 2.53 9.79
CA ALA A 95 -7.72 3.31 10.94
C ALA A 95 -7.40 4.83 10.82
N SER A 96 -7.03 5.30 9.63
CA SER A 96 -6.64 6.68 9.37
C SER A 96 -7.81 7.67 9.38
N ASP A 97 -7.53 8.92 9.78
CA ASP A 97 -8.46 10.04 9.63
C ASP A 97 -8.54 10.45 8.15
N GLU A 98 -9.55 9.91 7.45
CA GLU A 98 -9.81 10.18 6.03
C GLU A 98 -9.94 11.69 5.73
N ALA A 99 -10.57 12.45 6.64
CA ALA A 99 -10.76 13.88 6.49
C ALA A 99 -9.43 14.63 6.58
N ALA A 100 -8.53 14.21 7.49
CA ALA A 100 -7.19 14.77 7.59
C ALA A 100 -6.37 14.50 6.32
N PHE A 101 -6.47 13.31 5.72
CA PHE A 101 -5.80 13.00 4.45
C PHE A 101 -6.33 13.84 3.28
N SER A 102 -7.65 13.95 3.13
CA SER A 102 -8.27 14.83 2.12
C SER A 102 -7.83 16.30 2.30
N ALA A 103 -7.82 16.77 3.55
CA ALA A 103 -7.34 18.10 3.90
C ALA A 103 -5.85 18.29 3.61
N MET A 104 -5.02 17.27 3.81
CA MET A 104 -3.59 17.28 3.52
C MET A 104 -3.33 17.41 2.01
N VAL A 105 -3.97 16.56 1.20
CA VAL A 105 -3.70 16.53 -0.24
C VAL A 105 -4.22 17.77 -0.97
N SER A 106 -5.28 18.40 -0.47
CA SER A 106 -5.94 19.53 -1.13
C SER A 106 -5.14 20.84 -1.14
N GLN A 107 -4.09 21.00 -0.32
CA GLN A 107 -3.31 22.25 -0.25
C GLN A 107 -1.81 22.00 -0.39
N ALA A 108 -1.15 22.79 -1.24
CA ALA A 108 0.28 22.65 -1.52
C ALA A 108 1.16 22.78 -0.26
N SER A 109 0.86 23.73 0.64
CA SER A 109 1.61 23.90 1.89
C SER A 109 1.53 22.67 2.80
N ARG A 110 0.37 22.01 2.85
CA ARG A 110 0.15 20.79 3.66
C ARG A 110 0.84 19.58 3.04
N ARG A 111 0.79 19.44 1.71
CA ARG A 111 1.57 18.44 0.98
C ARG A 111 3.07 18.60 1.22
N ILE A 112 3.59 19.84 1.20
CA ILE A 112 4.99 20.11 1.52
C ILE A 112 5.34 19.64 2.94
N SER A 113 4.55 20.00 3.95
CA SER A 113 4.76 19.54 5.33
C SER A 113 4.78 18.01 5.44
N PHE A 114 3.86 17.34 4.77
CA PHE A 114 3.74 15.89 4.74
C PHE A 114 4.94 15.22 4.04
N ILE A 115 5.30 15.69 2.84
CA ILE A 115 6.44 15.20 2.06
C ILE A 115 7.76 15.41 2.82
N ASP A 116 7.95 16.58 3.42
CA ASP A 116 9.21 16.88 4.10
C ASP A 116 9.38 16.09 5.38
N SER A 117 8.33 15.98 6.19
CA SER A 117 8.35 15.20 7.43
C SER A 117 8.50 13.70 7.15
N SER A 118 7.79 13.14 6.16
CA SER A 118 7.89 11.72 5.79
C SER A 118 9.29 11.32 5.34
N ILE A 119 9.93 12.09 4.45
CA ILE A 119 11.30 11.80 3.98
C ILE A 119 12.27 11.92 5.16
N THR A 120 12.13 12.97 5.99
CA THR A 120 13.01 13.19 7.14
C THR A 120 12.91 12.04 8.13
N LEU A 121 11.70 11.64 8.48
CA LEU A 121 11.45 10.53 9.41
C LEU A 121 11.99 9.21 8.88
N THR A 122 11.73 8.89 7.60
CA THR A 122 12.21 7.67 6.93
C THR A 122 13.73 7.55 7.00
N ARG A 123 14.44 8.64 6.67
CA ARG A 123 15.90 8.67 6.74
C ARG A 123 16.42 8.58 8.18
N THR A 124 15.76 9.27 9.12
CA THR A 124 16.18 9.31 10.52
C THR A 124 16.00 7.97 11.22
N LYS A 125 14.97 7.21 10.84
CA LYS A 125 14.71 5.86 11.35
C LYS A 125 15.42 4.75 10.55
N GLY A 126 16.21 5.11 9.54
CA GLY A 126 17.03 4.16 8.78
C GLY A 126 16.23 3.25 7.84
N PHE A 127 15.08 3.70 7.34
CA PHE A 127 14.33 2.96 6.32
C PHE A 127 14.88 3.23 4.92
N HIS A 128 14.65 2.27 4.02
CA HIS A 128 15.07 2.31 2.62
C HIS A 128 14.00 2.90 1.70
N GLY A 129 12.75 2.97 2.15
CA GLY A 129 11.65 3.44 1.33
C GLY A 129 10.46 3.96 2.13
N LEU A 130 9.53 4.52 1.37
CA LEU A 130 8.26 5.08 1.80
C LEU A 130 7.13 4.28 1.17
N ASP A 131 6.05 4.11 1.92
CA ASP A 131 4.81 3.50 1.46
C ASP A 131 3.63 4.30 2.01
N ILE A 132 2.66 4.63 1.15
CA ILE A 132 1.43 5.32 1.55
C ILE A 132 0.23 4.39 1.42
N GLU A 133 -0.49 4.20 2.53
CA GLU A 133 -1.73 3.43 2.59
C GLU A 133 -2.91 4.36 2.93
N TRP A 134 -3.33 5.18 1.97
CA TRP A 134 -4.55 5.99 2.12
C TRP A 134 -5.77 5.11 1.77
N GLU A 135 -6.47 4.67 2.81
CA GLU A 135 -7.67 3.84 2.71
C GLU A 135 -8.90 4.61 3.23
N TYR A 136 -9.61 5.40 2.42
CA TYR A 136 -9.43 5.60 0.97
C TYR A 136 -9.64 7.07 0.54
N PRO A 137 -9.10 7.49 -0.63
CA PRO A 137 -9.56 8.72 -1.27
C PRO A 137 -11.07 8.66 -1.51
N GLY A 138 -11.80 9.69 -1.07
CA GLY A 138 -13.27 9.66 -1.04
C GLY A 138 -13.97 10.37 -2.21
N SER A 139 -13.21 11.01 -3.11
CA SER A 139 -13.76 11.84 -4.18
C SER A 139 -12.85 11.96 -5.42
N ASN A 140 -13.40 12.43 -6.54
CA ASN A 140 -12.62 12.80 -7.74
C ASN A 140 -11.55 13.87 -7.46
N SER A 141 -11.86 14.80 -6.55
CA SER A 141 -10.90 15.82 -6.10
C SER A 141 -9.76 15.17 -5.35
N ASP A 142 -10.05 14.26 -4.42
CA ASP A 142 -9.02 13.51 -3.70
C ASP A 142 -8.12 12.70 -4.63
N MET A 143 -8.68 12.04 -5.65
CA MET A 143 -7.90 11.33 -6.66
C MET A 143 -6.99 12.26 -7.47
N THR A 144 -7.50 13.44 -7.84
CA THR A 144 -6.70 14.45 -8.55
C THR A 144 -5.55 14.95 -7.67
N TYR A 145 -5.85 15.29 -6.41
CA TYR A 145 -4.85 15.77 -5.45
C TYR A 145 -3.86 14.70 -5.01
N LEU A 146 -4.27 13.43 -4.97
CA LEU A 146 -3.37 12.29 -4.80
C LEU A 146 -2.37 12.25 -5.95
N GLY A 147 -2.81 12.43 -7.20
CA GLY A 147 -1.92 12.49 -8.35
C GLY A 147 -0.86 13.59 -8.21
N THR A 148 -1.29 14.79 -7.80
CA THR A 148 -0.38 15.91 -7.52
C THR A 148 0.59 15.61 -6.38
N LEU A 149 0.10 15.01 -5.28
CA LEU A 149 0.95 14.60 -4.16
C LEU A 149 2.05 13.64 -4.61
N LEU A 150 1.70 12.60 -5.38
CA LEU A 150 2.66 11.58 -5.81
C LEU A 150 3.79 12.19 -6.66
N ASP A 151 3.46 13.10 -7.58
CA ASP A 151 4.44 13.82 -8.40
C ASP A 151 5.39 14.69 -7.58
N GLU A 152 4.83 15.49 -6.68
CA GLU A 152 5.60 16.38 -5.80
C GLU A 152 6.49 15.57 -4.87
N TRP A 153 5.99 14.46 -4.34
CA TRP A 153 6.71 13.60 -3.42
C TRP A 153 7.89 12.91 -4.10
N GLN A 154 7.69 12.34 -5.29
CA GLN A 154 8.78 11.74 -6.06
C GLN A 154 9.85 12.77 -6.42
N SER A 155 9.43 13.97 -6.83
CA SER A 155 10.35 15.07 -7.12
C SER A 155 11.21 15.42 -5.90
N ALA A 156 10.59 15.48 -4.70
CA ALA A 156 11.30 15.74 -3.46
C ALA A 156 12.25 14.60 -3.04
N VAL A 157 11.86 13.34 -3.26
CA VAL A 157 12.72 12.17 -3.02
C VAL A 157 14.00 12.26 -3.88
N VAL A 158 13.86 12.51 -5.17
CA VAL A 158 14.98 12.65 -6.12
C VAL A 158 15.85 13.86 -5.78
N ALA A 159 15.24 15.01 -5.50
CA ALA A 159 15.96 16.24 -5.17
C ALA A 159 16.79 16.08 -3.88
N LYS A 160 16.22 15.49 -2.82
CA LYS A 160 16.93 15.25 -1.56
C LYS A 160 18.02 14.19 -1.70
N ALA A 161 17.78 13.14 -2.48
CA ALA A 161 18.80 12.12 -2.78
C ALA A 161 20.03 12.76 -3.42
N THR A 162 19.81 13.59 -4.45
CA THR A 162 20.86 14.33 -5.17
C THR A 162 21.59 15.31 -4.25
N ARG A 163 20.84 16.15 -3.53
CA ARG A 163 21.40 17.19 -2.65
C ARG A 163 22.32 16.62 -1.56
N PHE A 164 21.97 15.46 -1.02
CA PHE A 164 22.71 14.85 0.10
C PHE A 164 23.62 13.69 -0.32
N GLY A 165 23.75 13.39 -1.61
CA GLY A 165 24.57 12.28 -2.12
C GLY A 165 24.14 10.92 -1.57
N LYS A 166 22.84 10.71 -1.33
CA LYS A 166 22.27 9.46 -0.81
C LYS A 166 21.51 8.72 -1.92
N PRO A 167 21.45 7.39 -1.89
CA PRO A 167 20.54 6.64 -2.76
C PRO A 167 19.10 7.14 -2.57
N PRO A 168 18.30 7.29 -3.64
CA PRO A 168 16.89 7.65 -3.52
C PRO A 168 16.15 6.65 -2.63
N LEU A 169 15.12 7.14 -1.93
CA LEU A 169 14.20 6.24 -1.21
C LEU A 169 13.38 5.50 -2.26
N LEU A 170 13.11 4.22 -2.02
CA LEU A 170 12.04 3.55 -2.74
C LEU A 170 10.72 4.27 -2.40
N PHE A 171 9.78 4.34 -3.33
CA PHE A 171 8.49 4.98 -3.14
C PHE A 171 7.33 4.14 -3.69
N MET A 172 6.45 3.70 -2.78
CA MET A 172 5.34 2.78 -3.06
C MET A 172 4.02 3.35 -2.53
N ALA A 173 2.92 2.75 -2.96
CA ALA A 173 1.61 2.96 -2.38
C ALA A 173 0.82 1.66 -2.33
N ALA A 174 -0.01 1.49 -1.29
CA ALA A 174 -1.07 0.51 -1.32
C ALA A 174 -2.29 1.11 -2.06
N VAL A 175 -2.77 0.36 -3.04
CA VAL A 175 -3.87 0.77 -3.92
C VAL A 175 -4.96 -0.29 -3.85
N GLN A 176 -6.20 0.13 -3.62
CA GLN A 176 -7.30 -0.80 -3.55
C GLN A 176 -7.63 -1.36 -4.93
N GLY A 177 -7.58 -2.69 -5.09
CA GLY A 177 -7.99 -3.33 -6.34
C GLY A 177 -9.51 -3.33 -6.50
N TYR A 178 -10.21 -3.75 -5.46
CA TYR A 178 -11.66 -3.66 -5.31
C TYR A 178 -11.99 -3.54 -3.82
N SER A 179 -12.90 -2.65 -3.45
CA SER A 179 -13.45 -2.61 -2.09
C SER A 179 -14.92 -2.26 -2.14
N PRO A 180 -15.78 -3.02 -1.44
CA PRO A 180 -17.21 -2.68 -1.32
C PRO A 180 -17.44 -1.41 -0.48
N ARG A 181 -16.39 -0.87 0.15
CA ARG A 181 -16.43 0.39 0.93
C ARG A 181 -16.06 1.62 0.09
N VAL A 182 -15.44 1.42 -1.07
CA VAL A 182 -15.01 2.51 -1.95
C VAL A 182 -16.07 2.70 -3.02
N ASP A 183 -16.43 3.96 -3.26
CA ASP A 183 -17.28 4.28 -4.40
C ASP A 183 -16.46 4.10 -5.68
N GLY A 184 -16.84 3.10 -6.49
CA GLY A 184 -16.17 2.76 -7.75
C GLY A 184 -16.36 3.78 -8.86
N THR A 185 -16.93 4.96 -8.58
CA THR A 185 -17.15 6.01 -9.58
C THR A 185 -15.90 6.83 -9.91
N TYR A 186 -14.85 6.76 -9.08
CA TYR A 186 -13.61 7.51 -9.28
C TYR A 186 -12.39 6.60 -9.45
N ASN A 187 -11.51 7.01 -10.36
CA ASN A 187 -10.34 6.24 -10.76
C ASN A 187 -9.07 6.75 -10.08
N TYR A 188 -8.21 5.83 -9.65
CA TYR A 188 -6.85 6.18 -9.23
C TYR A 188 -6.10 6.93 -10.35
N PRO A 189 -5.23 7.89 -10.00
CA PRO A 189 -4.46 8.69 -10.95
C PRO A 189 -3.32 7.86 -11.57
N TYR A 190 -3.66 6.90 -12.45
CA TYR A 190 -2.74 5.91 -13.00
C TYR A 190 -1.48 6.51 -13.63
N ALA A 191 -1.61 7.66 -14.31
CA ALA A 191 -0.48 8.33 -14.94
C ALA A 191 0.51 8.85 -13.90
N ALA A 192 0.03 9.34 -12.74
CA ALA A 192 0.88 9.78 -11.64
C ALA A 192 1.52 8.60 -10.92
N ILE A 193 0.73 7.57 -10.64
CA ILE A 193 1.21 6.30 -10.07
C ILE A 193 2.36 5.73 -10.91
N SER A 194 2.16 5.58 -12.22
CA SER A 194 3.12 4.93 -13.11
C SER A 194 4.44 5.68 -13.27
N ARG A 195 4.45 7.00 -13.09
CA ARG A 195 5.67 7.81 -13.24
C ARG A 195 6.37 8.12 -11.91
N SER A 196 5.64 8.02 -10.80
CA SER A 196 6.12 8.46 -9.49
C SER A 196 6.50 7.30 -8.57
N LEU A 197 5.82 6.15 -8.66
CA LEU A 197 6.04 5.01 -7.77
C LEU A 197 6.92 3.94 -8.42
N ASP A 198 7.75 3.27 -7.61
CA ASP A 198 8.52 2.10 -8.03
C ASP A 198 7.60 0.89 -8.30
N TRP A 199 6.60 0.69 -7.44
CA TRP A 199 5.49 -0.23 -7.66
C TRP A 199 4.29 0.12 -6.76
N ILE A 200 3.17 -0.59 -6.96
CA ILE A 200 2.00 -0.54 -6.09
C ILE A 200 1.76 -1.90 -5.42
N ASN A 201 1.29 -1.84 -4.17
CA ASN A 201 0.75 -3.01 -3.48
C ASN A 201 -0.75 -3.05 -3.72
N VAL A 202 -1.22 -3.93 -4.60
CA VAL A 202 -2.65 -4.05 -4.89
C VAL A 202 -3.35 -4.81 -3.76
N ILE A 203 -4.19 -4.12 -3.01
CA ILE A 203 -4.99 -4.71 -1.94
C ILE A 203 -6.11 -5.53 -2.60
N THR A 204 -5.99 -6.86 -2.49
CA THR A 204 -6.85 -7.87 -3.12
C THR A 204 -7.45 -8.84 -2.08
N TYR A 205 -7.72 -8.31 -0.90
CA TYR A 205 -8.37 -8.99 0.20
C TYR A 205 -9.42 -8.05 0.83
N ASP A 206 -10.12 -8.54 1.85
CA ASP A 206 -11.27 -7.87 2.46
C ASP A 206 -12.37 -7.52 1.43
N PHE A 207 -12.59 -8.41 0.46
CA PHE A 207 -13.75 -8.32 -0.43
C PHE A 207 -15.05 -8.58 0.33
N TYR A 208 -15.01 -9.47 1.32
CA TYR A 208 -16.15 -9.80 2.17
C TYR A 208 -15.73 -9.88 3.64
N SER A 209 -16.43 -9.16 4.50
CA SER A 209 -16.29 -9.20 5.97
C SER A 209 -17.66 -9.13 6.63
N PRO A 210 -17.86 -9.75 7.82
CA PRO A 210 -19.06 -9.56 8.62
C PRO A 210 -19.39 -8.09 8.92
N ASP A 211 -18.39 -7.19 8.89
CA ASP A 211 -18.58 -5.77 9.20
C ASP A 211 -19.43 -5.02 8.15
N TRP A 212 -19.46 -5.48 6.89
CA TRP A 212 -20.26 -4.87 5.80
C TRP A 212 -21.14 -5.87 5.04
N TYR A 213 -20.96 -7.17 5.25
CA TYR A 213 -21.86 -8.23 4.78
C TYR A 213 -22.31 -9.09 5.95
N THR A 214 -23.46 -8.75 6.54
CA THR A 214 -23.97 -9.40 7.77
C THR A 214 -24.85 -10.62 7.51
N ARG A 215 -25.24 -10.87 6.26
CA ARG A 215 -26.31 -11.83 5.90
C ARG A 215 -25.83 -13.11 5.21
N PHE A 216 -24.58 -13.17 4.79
CA PHE A 216 -24.01 -14.33 4.09
C PHE A 216 -22.50 -14.43 4.30
N THR A 217 -21.95 -15.61 4.10
CA THR A 217 -20.51 -15.85 4.10
C THR A 217 -19.98 -15.88 2.66
N ASN A 218 -18.75 -15.40 2.45
CA ASN A 218 -18.08 -15.45 1.16
C ASN A 218 -16.55 -15.33 1.33
N CYS A 219 -15.79 -15.53 0.26
CA CYS A 219 -14.33 -15.58 0.24
C CYS A 219 -13.70 -14.19 0.37
N HIS A 220 -12.93 -13.92 1.44
CA HIS A 220 -12.35 -12.58 1.66
C HIS A 220 -11.34 -12.13 0.59
N ALA A 221 -10.69 -13.06 -0.11
CA ALA A 221 -9.67 -12.81 -1.15
C ALA A 221 -9.79 -13.85 -2.27
N VAL A 222 -10.92 -13.82 -2.97
CA VAL A 222 -11.16 -14.75 -4.08
C VAL A 222 -10.25 -14.42 -5.26
N LEU A 223 -9.57 -15.43 -5.83
CA LEU A 223 -8.72 -15.25 -7.01
C LEU A 223 -9.53 -15.06 -8.30
N TYR A 224 -10.65 -15.77 -8.42
CA TYR A 224 -11.58 -15.69 -9.55
C TYR A 224 -13.02 -15.61 -9.05
N HIS A 225 -13.82 -14.70 -9.58
CA HIS A 225 -15.24 -14.71 -9.30
C HIS A 225 -15.86 -15.99 -9.92
N PRO A 226 -16.72 -16.75 -9.22
CA PRO A 226 -17.29 -18.00 -9.75
C PRO A 226 -18.16 -17.79 -11.01
N LEU A 227 -18.63 -16.57 -11.27
CA LEU A 227 -19.29 -16.20 -12.54
C LEU A 227 -18.33 -15.78 -13.65
N TRP A 228 -17.01 -15.78 -13.42
CA TRP A 228 -15.99 -15.65 -14.45
C TRP A 228 -15.94 -16.94 -15.27
N ARG A 229 -17.03 -17.25 -16.00
CA ARG A 229 -16.91 -18.05 -17.22
C ARG A 229 -16.25 -17.11 -18.21
N GLY A 230 -15.00 -17.41 -18.55
CA GLY A 230 -14.22 -16.60 -19.48
C GLY A 230 -15.08 -16.21 -20.66
N CYS A 231 -15.03 -14.94 -21.04
CA CYS A 231 -15.70 -14.43 -22.23
C CYS A 231 -15.00 -15.01 -23.47
N GLN A 232 -15.12 -16.31 -23.69
CA GLN A 232 -14.94 -16.92 -24.99
C GLN A 232 -16.22 -16.59 -25.74
N LYS A 233 -16.20 -15.46 -26.45
CA LYS A 233 -17.01 -15.31 -27.66
C LYS A 233 -16.53 -16.39 -28.64
N HIS A 234 -16.97 -17.62 -28.44
CA HIS A 234 -17.14 -18.51 -29.57
C HIS A 234 -18.29 -17.93 -30.37
N GLN A 235 -17.98 -17.50 -31.59
CA GLN A 235 -18.96 -17.16 -32.60
C GLN A 235 -19.78 -18.42 -32.87
N ASN A 236 -20.89 -18.61 -32.16
CA ASN A 236 -21.97 -19.48 -32.58
C ASN A 236 -23.31 -18.93 -32.06
N PRO A 237 -24.26 -18.53 -32.93
CA PRO A 237 -25.49 -17.82 -32.50
C PRO A 237 -26.58 -18.69 -31.88
N GLU A 238 -26.31 -19.96 -31.57
CA GLU A 238 -27.34 -20.87 -31.06
C GLU A 238 -26.88 -21.43 -29.71
N LEU A 239 -27.77 -21.35 -28.72
CA LEU A 239 -27.64 -21.71 -27.29
C LEU A 239 -27.31 -20.55 -26.33
N GLU A 240 -28.21 -19.56 -26.26
CA GLU A 240 -28.46 -18.84 -25.01
C GLU A 240 -29.41 -19.67 -24.13
N GLU A 241 -28.85 -20.35 -23.12
CA GLU A 241 -29.61 -20.67 -21.90
C GLU A 241 -28.80 -20.17 -20.70
N CYS A 242 -29.07 -18.94 -20.30
CA CYS A 242 -28.75 -18.45 -18.96
C CYS A 242 -29.68 -19.17 -17.97
N GLY A 243 -29.21 -20.28 -17.41
CA GLY A 243 -29.96 -21.05 -16.41
C GLY A 243 -30.28 -20.21 -15.17
N GLY A 244 -31.58 -20.02 -14.94
CA GLY A 244 -32.14 -19.49 -13.70
C GLY A 244 -31.89 -20.44 -12.52
N ALA A 245 -31.65 -19.86 -11.34
CA ALA A 245 -31.60 -20.59 -10.10
C ALA A 245 -33.02 -20.72 -9.53
N SER A 246 -33.47 -21.97 -9.42
CA SER A 246 -34.50 -22.42 -8.46
C SER A 246 -33.98 -22.36 -7.04
#